data_AF-A0A9E2P2J9-F1
#
_entry.id   AF-A0A9E2P2J9-F1
#
_cell.length_a   1.000
_cell.length_b   1.000
_cell.length_c   1.000
_cell.angle_alpha   90.00
_cell.angle_beta   90.00
_cell.angle_gamma   90.00
#
_symmetry.space_group_name_H-M   'P 1'
#
loop_
_entity.id
_entity.type
_entity.pdbx_description
1 polymer ?
#
loop_
_entity_poly.entity_id
_entity_poly.type
_entity_poly.pdbx_seq_one_letter_code
_entity_poly.pdbx_strand_id
1 'polypeptide(L)'
;MQKVISRENLYSKVAELLKDFEVIGSKELSNKGIFYQVTEDAKELYLGQDFAIEPIKKFFLEPSSWILRHAKDDVSVESFPQSDKKRIVIGARPCEVRGLTLLDKLFDSEYKDDFYINNRKRTIIVGLACGKPDKSCFCTSMQGSPAGFSGMDALLFESDDGFVIELITDKGKHIFGSIG
;
A
#
# COMPACT_ATOMS: atom_id res chain seq x y z
N MET A 1 12.16 1.28 14.70
CA MET A 1 12.15 0.26 15.79
C MET A 1 11.89 -1.08 15.15
N GLN A 2 12.70 -2.09 15.45
CA GLN A 2 12.56 -3.42 14.87
C GLN A 2 11.74 -4.34 15.77
N LYS A 3 10.88 -5.15 15.13
CA LYS A 3 10.09 -6.21 15.76
C LYS A 3 10.19 -7.47 14.92
N VAL A 4 10.06 -8.63 15.54
CA VAL A 4 10.00 -9.92 14.83
C VAL A 4 8.56 -10.43 14.89
N ILE A 5 8.06 -10.96 13.77
CA ILE A 5 6.72 -11.53 13.68
C ILE A 5 6.80 -12.82 12.86
N SER A 6 6.14 -13.89 13.31
CA SER A 6 5.97 -15.08 12.48
C SER A 6 5.00 -14.79 11.33
N ARG A 7 5.06 -15.58 10.25
CA ARG A 7 4.10 -15.44 9.14
C ARG A 7 2.65 -15.65 9.61
N GLU A 8 2.43 -16.60 10.50
CA GLU A 8 1.10 -16.86 11.09
C GLU A 8 0.60 -15.68 11.91
N ASN A 9 1.45 -15.09 12.75
CA ASN A 9 1.09 -13.92 13.55
C ASN A 9 0.85 -12.69 12.66
N LEU A 10 1.58 -12.54 11.55
CA LEU A 10 1.32 -11.50 10.57
C LEU A 10 -0.06 -11.67 9.93
N TYR A 11 -0.41 -12.88 9.51
CA TYR A 11 -1.73 -13.15 8.94
C TYR A 11 -2.85 -12.98 9.97
N SER A 12 -2.67 -13.40 11.22
CA SER A 12 -3.62 -13.09 12.30
C SER A 12 -3.76 -11.58 12.50
N LYS A 13 -2.66 -10.81 12.44
CA LYS A 13 -2.72 -9.36 12.55
C LYS A 13 -3.46 -8.72 11.37
N VAL A 14 -3.22 -9.17 10.15
CA VAL A 14 -3.95 -8.71 8.97
C VAL A 14 -5.44 -9.07 9.06
N ALA A 15 -5.77 -10.25 9.60
CA ALA A 15 -7.16 -10.66 9.83
C ALA A 15 -7.88 -9.75 10.84
N GLU A 16 -7.19 -9.23 11.86
CA GLU A 16 -7.73 -8.18 12.72
C GLU A 16 -7.98 -6.88 11.94
N LEU A 17 -7.01 -6.47 11.11
CA LEU A 17 -7.07 -5.21 10.35
C LEU A 17 -8.19 -5.19 9.31
N LEU A 18 -8.58 -6.34 8.76
CA LEU A 18 -9.71 -6.47 7.82
C LEU A 18 -11.05 -5.97 8.39
N LYS A 19 -11.19 -5.88 9.72
CA LYS A 19 -12.41 -5.36 10.37
C LYS A 19 -12.56 -3.84 10.22
N ASP A 20 -11.45 -3.12 10.23
CA ASP A 20 -11.43 -1.65 10.31
C ASP A 20 -10.82 -0.98 9.07
N PHE A 21 -10.09 -1.75 8.26
CA PHE A 21 -9.37 -1.26 7.09
C PHE A 21 -9.76 -2.02 5.83
N GLU A 22 -9.80 -1.30 4.71
CA GLU A 22 -9.61 -1.94 3.41
C GLU A 22 -8.16 -2.37 3.26
N VAL A 23 -7.93 -3.68 3.27
CA VAL A 23 -6.59 -4.24 3.09
C VAL A 23 -6.33 -4.45 1.60
N ILE A 24 -5.26 -3.86 1.10
CA ILE A 24 -4.78 -3.99 -0.28
C ILE A 24 -3.46 -4.75 -0.24
N GLY A 25 -3.31 -5.76 -1.09
CA GLY A 25 -2.04 -6.45 -1.22
C GLY A 25 -1.95 -7.23 -2.51
N SER A 26 -0.75 -7.66 -2.86
CA SER A 26 -0.54 -8.52 -4.02
C SER A 26 -1.18 -9.89 -3.79
N LYS A 27 -1.82 -10.44 -4.82
CA LYS A 27 -2.33 -11.81 -4.87
C LYS A 27 -1.83 -12.47 -6.14
N GLU A 28 -1.52 -13.75 -6.06
CA GLU A 28 -1.30 -14.55 -7.25
C GLU A 28 -2.65 -14.95 -7.86
N LEU A 29 -2.88 -14.55 -9.10
CA LEU A 29 -4.06 -14.91 -9.86
C LEU A 29 -3.70 -16.03 -10.84
N SER A 30 -4.39 -17.17 -10.74
CA SER A 30 -4.14 -18.35 -11.56
C SER A 30 -4.06 -18.01 -13.05
N ASN A 31 -2.94 -18.40 -13.67
CA ASN A 31 -2.62 -18.15 -15.09
C ASN A 31 -2.57 -16.68 -15.53
N LYS A 32 -2.54 -15.72 -14.59
CA LYS A 32 -2.47 -14.29 -14.89
C LYS A 32 -1.23 -13.63 -14.30
N GLY A 33 -0.70 -14.15 -13.20
CA GLY A 33 0.44 -13.58 -12.47
C GLY A 33 -0.02 -12.82 -11.22
N ILE A 34 0.85 -11.96 -10.69
CA ILE A 34 0.62 -11.28 -9.41
C ILE A 34 -0.01 -9.90 -9.64
N PHE A 35 -1.07 -9.59 -8.91
CA PHE A 35 -1.76 -8.29 -8.98
C PHE A 35 -2.12 -7.79 -7.60
N TYR A 36 -2.02 -6.49 -7.38
CA TYR A 36 -2.64 -5.88 -6.21
C TYR A 36 -4.16 -5.92 -6.30
N GLN A 37 -4.78 -6.39 -5.23
CA GLN A 37 -6.23 -6.51 -5.06
C GLN A 37 -6.62 -6.08 -3.64
N VAL A 38 -7.87 -5.66 -3.46
CA VAL A 38 -8.47 -5.66 -2.12
C VAL A 38 -8.60 -7.12 -1.68
N THR A 39 -8.22 -7.42 -0.45
CA THR A 39 -8.29 -8.76 0.12
C THR A 39 -9.32 -8.83 1.24
N GLU A 40 -9.95 -10.00 1.34
CA GLU A 40 -10.87 -10.36 2.42
C GLU A 40 -10.28 -11.50 3.28
N ASP A 41 -9.15 -12.09 2.87
CA ASP A 41 -8.43 -13.12 3.62
C ASP A 41 -6.92 -12.86 3.56
N ALA A 42 -6.32 -12.67 4.73
CA ALA A 42 -4.89 -12.46 4.90
C ALA A 42 -4.02 -13.52 4.20
N LYS A 43 -4.51 -14.76 4.05
CA LYS A 43 -3.77 -15.86 3.39
C LYS A 43 -3.66 -15.70 1.87
N GLU A 44 -4.48 -14.84 1.27
CA GLU A 44 -4.39 -14.53 -0.16
C GLU A 44 -3.20 -13.60 -0.48
N LEU A 45 -2.61 -12.96 0.54
CA LEU A 45 -1.48 -12.06 0.37
C LEU A 45 -0.26 -12.83 -0.14
N TYR A 46 0.14 -12.51 -1.36
CA TYR A 46 1.43 -12.88 -1.90
C TYR A 46 2.50 -11.98 -1.28
N LEU A 47 3.30 -12.55 -0.37
CA LEU A 47 4.46 -11.90 0.28
C LEU A 47 5.78 -12.58 -0.14
N GLY A 48 5.89 -12.96 -1.41
CA GLY A 48 7.11 -13.54 -1.99
C GLY A 48 8.06 -12.48 -2.55
N GLN A 49 8.94 -12.87 -3.48
CA GLN A 49 9.97 -11.99 -4.07
C GLN A 49 9.64 -11.50 -5.50
N ASP A 50 8.58 -12.01 -6.13
CA ASP A 50 8.15 -11.58 -7.47
C ASP A 50 7.34 -10.28 -7.45
N PHE A 51 7.10 -9.69 -8.62
CA PHE A 51 6.47 -8.38 -8.76
C PHE A 51 5.00 -8.50 -9.20
N ALA A 52 4.17 -7.60 -8.68
CA ALA A 52 2.87 -7.36 -9.27
C ALA A 52 3.02 -6.74 -10.66
N ILE A 53 2.20 -7.18 -11.62
CA ILE A 53 2.22 -6.69 -13.01
C ILE A 53 1.81 -5.22 -13.06
N GLU A 54 0.81 -4.83 -12.26
CA GLU A 54 0.35 -3.45 -12.15
C GLU A 54 0.93 -2.78 -10.90
N PRO A 55 1.40 -1.53 -11.03
CA PRO A 55 1.91 -0.79 -9.89
C PRO A 55 0.80 -0.40 -8.90
N ILE A 56 1.16 -0.31 -7.61
CA ILE A 56 0.23 0.08 -6.54
C ILE A 56 -0.47 1.44 -6.76
N LYS A 57 0.10 2.32 -7.60
CA LYS A 57 -0.45 3.65 -7.91
C LYS A 57 -1.91 3.62 -8.37
N LYS A 58 -2.41 2.50 -8.93
CA LYS A 58 -3.81 2.36 -9.36
C LYS A 58 -4.83 2.53 -8.22
N PHE A 59 -4.44 2.29 -6.97
CA PHE A 59 -5.29 2.52 -5.79
C PHE A 59 -5.25 3.96 -5.28
N PHE A 60 -4.37 4.78 -5.82
CA PHE A 60 -4.26 6.21 -5.48
C PHE A 60 -4.75 7.10 -6.62
N LEU A 61 -4.62 6.61 -7.85
CA LEU A 61 -5.10 7.19 -9.09
C LEU A 61 -6.07 6.19 -9.75
N GLU A 62 -7.32 6.20 -9.30
CA GLU A 62 -8.34 5.35 -9.88
C GLU A 62 -8.53 5.68 -11.38
N PRO A 63 -8.62 4.69 -12.27
CA PRO A 63 -8.76 4.94 -13.71
C PRO A 63 -10.00 5.77 -14.08
N SER A 64 -11.06 5.68 -13.27
CA SER A 64 -12.25 6.49 -13.39
C SER A 64 -12.88 6.68 -12.00
N SER A 65 -13.29 7.91 -11.72
CA SER A 65 -14.01 8.26 -10.49
C SER A 65 -15.15 9.20 -10.84
N TRP A 66 -16.23 9.13 -10.07
CA TRP A 66 -17.31 10.11 -10.16
C TRP A 66 -16.82 11.44 -9.60
N ILE A 67 -17.03 12.52 -10.33
CA ILE A 67 -16.65 13.88 -9.89
C ILE A 67 -17.88 14.62 -9.36
N LEU A 68 -19.05 14.33 -9.94
CA LEU A 68 -20.21 15.20 -9.84
C LEU A 68 -21.48 14.36 -10.05
N ARG A 69 -22.49 14.58 -9.22
CA ARG A 69 -23.82 14.00 -9.37
C ARG A 69 -24.85 15.12 -9.47
N HIS A 70 -25.79 14.97 -10.39
CA HIS A 70 -26.90 15.89 -10.58
C HIS A 70 -28.21 15.11 -10.54
N ALA A 71 -29.18 15.57 -9.75
CA ALA A 71 -30.52 14.99 -9.72
C ALA A 71 -31.35 15.54 -10.89
N LYS A 72 -32.23 14.72 -11.47
CA LYS A 72 -32.92 15.08 -12.73
C LYS A 72 -33.85 16.30 -12.59
N ASP A 73 -34.37 16.53 -11.39
CA ASP A 73 -35.40 17.53 -11.07
C ASP A 73 -34.92 18.61 -10.09
N ASP A 74 -33.63 18.61 -9.75
CA ASP A 74 -33.02 19.58 -8.84
C ASP A 74 -31.73 20.12 -9.46
N VAL A 75 -31.48 21.42 -9.33
CA VAL A 75 -30.28 22.11 -9.88
C VAL A 75 -29.07 21.87 -8.97
N SER A 76 -29.22 21.07 -7.91
CA SER A 76 -28.16 20.74 -6.99
C SER A 76 -27.08 19.89 -7.67
N VAL A 77 -25.87 20.43 -7.62
CA VAL A 77 -24.63 19.77 -8.01
C VAL A 77 -23.93 19.37 -6.73
N GLU A 78 -23.85 18.06 -6.48
CA GLU A 78 -23.07 17.53 -5.36
C GLU A 78 -21.73 17.01 -5.88
N SER A 79 -20.64 17.45 -5.24
CA SER A 79 -19.33 16.80 -5.40
C SER A 79 -19.44 15.37 -4.92
N PHE A 80 -18.86 14.42 -5.67
CA PHE A 80 -18.93 13.03 -5.24
C PHE A 80 -18.18 12.84 -3.91
N PRO A 81 -18.82 12.25 -2.88
CA PRO A 81 -18.19 12.08 -1.58
C PRO A 81 -16.97 11.18 -1.73
N GLN A 82 -15.82 11.67 -1.28
CA GLN A 82 -14.63 10.84 -1.19
C GLN A 82 -14.78 9.89 -0.02
N SER A 83 -14.33 8.65 -0.19
CA SER A 83 -14.44 7.64 0.86
C SER A 83 -13.60 8.01 2.09
N ASP A 84 -14.18 7.87 3.28
CA ASP A 84 -13.45 7.99 4.55
C ASP A 84 -12.93 6.64 5.06
N LYS A 85 -13.15 5.57 4.29
CA LYS A 85 -12.70 4.21 4.65
C LYS A 85 -11.18 4.19 4.70
N LYS A 86 -10.64 3.89 5.90
CA LYS A 86 -9.20 3.73 6.12
C LYS A 86 -8.71 2.55 5.29
N ARG A 87 -7.50 2.68 4.76
CA ARG A 87 -6.88 1.64 3.92
C ARG A 87 -5.51 1.27 4.46
N ILE A 88 -5.09 0.04 4.21
CA ILE A 88 -3.73 -0.39 4.46
C ILE A 88 -3.23 -1.21 3.28
N VAL A 89 -2.08 -0.82 2.74
CA VAL A 89 -1.36 -1.61 1.74
C VAL A 89 -0.36 -2.48 2.47
N ILE A 90 -0.36 -3.78 2.18
CA ILE A 90 0.59 -4.76 2.70
C ILE A 90 1.40 -5.34 1.53
N GLY A 91 2.72 -5.30 1.65
CA GLY A 91 3.63 -5.94 0.70
C GLY A 91 4.09 -5.05 -0.47
N ALA A 92 3.89 -3.73 -0.39
CA ALA A 92 4.29 -2.83 -1.48
C ALA A 92 5.81 -2.84 -1.70
N ARG A 93 6.28 -2.84 -2.96
CA ARG A 93 7.73 -2.78 -3.21
C ARG A 93 8.27 -1.37 -2.95
N PRO A 94 9.50 -1.24 -2.42
CA PRO A 94 10.07 0.07 -2.14
C PRO A 94 10.18 1.03 -3.32
N CYS A 95 10.45 0.50 -4.52
CA CYS A 95 10.46 1.30 -5.74
C CYS A 95 9.08 1.87 -6.09
N GLU A 96 7.99 1.13 -5.84
CA GLU A 96 6.62 1.59 -6.09
C GLU A 96 6.21 2.69 -5.13
N VAL A 97 6.52 2.52 -3.83
CA VAL A 97 6.21 3.54 -2.81
C VAL A 97 7.03 4.81 -3.04
N ARG A 98 8.30 4.68 -3.46
CA ARG A 98 9.08 5.84 -3.90
C ARG A 98 8.42 6.55 -5.08
N GLY A 99 7.84 5.81 -6.02
CA GLY A 99 7.01 6.36 -7.08
C GLY A 99 5.86 7.22 -6.54
N LEU A 100 5.15 6.76 -5.50
CA LEU A 100 4.11 7.55 -4.84
C LEU A 100 4.66 8.84 -4.25
N THR A 101 5.86 8.84 -3.63
CA THR A 101 6.45 10.09 -3.11
C THR A 101 6.77 11.14 -4.18
N LEU A 102 6.98 10.70 -5.43
CA LEU A 102 7.11 11.62 -6.57
C LEU A 102 5.75 12.15 -7.02
N LEU A 103 4.72 11.30 -7.00
CA LEU A 103 3.34 11.71 -7.27
C LEU A 103 2.83 12.68 -6.20
N ASP A 104 3.21 12.50 -4.92
CA ASP A 104 2.90 13.41 -3.83
C ASP A 104 3.34 14.85 -4.18
N LYS A 105 4.52 15.03 -4.79
CA LYS A 105 5.00 16.35 -5.22
C LYS A 105 4.20 16.97 -6.36
N LEU A 106 3.61 16.16 -7.22
CA LEU A 106 2.80 16.62 -8.35
C LEU A 106 1.40 17.02 -7.88
N PHE A 107 0.76 16.12 -7.13
CA PHE A 107 -0.65 16.23 -6.76
C PHE A 107 -0.91 17.03 -5.48
N ASP A 108 0.11 17.24 -4.63
CA ASP A 108 0.06 18.15 -3.46
C ASP A 108 0.85 19.45 -3.73
N SER A 109 0.86 19.90 -4.99
CA SER A 109 1.49 21.16 -5.41
C SER A 109 0.52 22.35 -5.30
N GLU A 110 0.70 23.38 -6.13
CA GLU A 110 -0.15 24.57 -6.16
C GLU A 110 -1.62 24.24 -6.46
N TYR A 111 -1.84 23.29 -7.37
CA TYR A 111 -3.18 22.78 -7.71
C TYR A 111 -3.32 21.37 -7.15
N LYS A 112 -4.10 21.27 -6.07
CA LYS A 112 -4.26 20.04 -5.32
C LYS A 112 -5.27 19.12 -5.97
N ASP A 113 -4.91 17.85 -6.10
CA ASP A 113 -5.86 16.79 -6.44
C ASP A 113 -6.36 16.14 -5.15
N ASP A 114 -7.54 16.57 -4.70
CA ASP A 114 -8.10 16.10 -3.43
C ASP A 114 -8.37 14.60 -3.43
N PHE A 115 -8.67 13.98 -4.58
CA PHE A 115 -8.92 12.54 -4.66
C PHE A 115 -7.63 11.77 -4.37
N TYR A 116 -6.54 12.13 -5.04
CA TYR A 116 -5.23 11.56 -4.78
C TYR A 116 -4.79 11.81 -3.35
N ILE A 117 -4.86 13.06 -2.88
CA ILE A 117 -4.38 13.44 -1.55
C ILE A 117 -5.16 12.71 -0.45
N ASN A 118 -6.49 12.64 -0.54
CA ASN A 118 -7.30 11.94 0.45
C ASN A 118 -7.00 10.44 0.44
N ASN A 119 -6.96 9.83 -0.75
CA ASN A 119 -6.53 8.45 -0.94
C ASN A 119 -5.15 8.19 -0.33
N ARG A 120 -4.20 9.11 -0.50
CA ARG A 120 -2.83 9.00 0.02
C ARG A 120 -2.78 9.14 1.53
N LYS A 121 -3.52 10.09 2.11
CA LYS A 121 -3.54 10.39 3.55
C LYS A 121 -4.19 9.28 4.38
N ARG A 122 -5.30 8.70 3.87
CA ARG A 122 -6.06 7.65 4.56
C ARG A 122 -5.49 6.24 4.41
N THR A 123 -4.43 6.07 3.60
CA THR A 123 -3.76 4.78 3.40
C THR A 123 -2.49 4.69 4.25
N ILE A 124 -2.39 3.61 5.02
CA ILE A 124 -1.15 3.16 5.66
C ILE A 124 -0.38 2.28 4.67
N ILE A 125 0.93 2.45 4.54
CA ILE A 125 1.76 1.66 3.61
C ILE A 125 2.77 0.81 4.36
N VAL A 126 2.60 -0.51 4.28
CA VAL A 126 3.53 -1.51 4.77
C VAL A 126 4.26 -2.12 3.57
N GLY A 127 5.53 -1.78 3.43
CA GLY A 127 6.35 -2.28 2.32
C GLY A 127 6.88 -3.70 2.57
N LEU A 128 7.38 -4.35 1.52
CA LEU A 128 8.15 -5.59 1.58
C LEU A 128 9.50 -5.39 0.88
N ALA A 129 10.58 -5.43 1.65
CA ALA A 129 11.94 -5.28 1.15
C ALA A 129 12.26 -6.39 0.14
N CYS A 130 13.01 -6.05 -0.90
CA CYS A 130 13.46 -7.04 -1.88
C CYS A 130 14.71 -7.74 -1.33
N GLY A 131 14.57 -9.00 -0.92
CA GLY A 131 15.68 -9.85 -0.52
C GLY A 131 16.50 -10.34 -1.72
N LYS A 132 15.85 -10.46 -2.89
CA LYS A 132 16.49 -10.88 -4.14
C LYS A 132 16.05 -10.00 -5.32
N PRO A 133 16.67 -8.83 -5.52
CA PRO A 133 16.41 -8.00 -6.70
C PRO A 133 16.69 -8.76 -8.00
N ASP A 134 15.82 -8.60 -9.00
CA ASP A 134 16.03 -9.17 -10.33
C ASP A 134 17.18 -8.48 -11.10
N LYS A 135 17.76 -9.15 -12.08
CA LYS A 135 18.84 -8.61 -12.93
C LYS A 135 18.43 -7.35 -13.70
N SER A 136 17.15 -7.19 -14.00
CA SER A 136 16.60 -6.01 -14.68
C SER A 136 16.24 -4.87 -13.72
N CYS A 137 16.36 -5.05 -12.40
CA CYS A 137 16.06 -4.00 -11.43
C CYS A 137 17.06 -2.84 -11.51
N PHE A 138 16.55 -1.61 -11.59
CA PHE A 138 17.37 -0.39 -11.68
C PHE A 138 17.05 0.64 -10.59
N CYS A 139 16.41 0.21 -9.49
CA CYS A 139 15.98 1.11 -8.42
C CYS A 139 17.15 1.88 -7.79
N THR A 140 18.31 1.25 -7.62
CA THR A 140 19.53 1.87 -7.08
C THR A 140 20.09 2.94 -8.01
N SER A 141 20.08 2.70 -9.33
CA SER A 141 20.44 3.69 -10.35
C SER A 141 19.55 4.93 -10.32
N MET A 142 18.29 4.77 -9.89
CA MET A 142 17.33 5.86 -9.73
C MET A 142 17.35 6.49 -8.34
N GLN A 143 18.42 6.28 -7.55
CA GLN A 143 18.55 6.77 -6.16
C GLN A 143 17.44 6.23 -5.24
N GLY A 144 16.99 5.01 -5.51
CA GLY A 144 16.14 4.21 -4.62
C GLY A 144 16.94 3.12 -3.92
N SER A 145 16.26 2.26 -3.18
CA SER A 145 16.88 1.12 -2.49
C SER A 145 15.92 -0.07 -2.44
N PRO A 146 16.41 -1.32 -2.59
CA PRO A 146 15.67 -2.55 -2.31
C PRO A 146 15.05 -2.63 -0.91
N ALA A 147 15.55 -1.82 0.03
CA ALA A 147 15.07 -1.71 1.41
C ALA A 147 14.87 -0.23 1.82
N GLY A 148 14.42 0.61 0.89
CA GLY A 148 14.17 2.03 1.16
C GLY A 148 12.92 2.27 2.01
N PHE A 149 12.96 3.24 2.92
CA PHE A 149 11.87 3.57 3.83
C PHE A 149 10.94 4.71 3.33
N SER A 150 11.34 5.42 2.28
CA SER A 150 10.66 6.66 1.84
C SER A 150 9.19 6.42 1.49
N GLY A 151 8.30 7.15 2.15
CA GLY A 151 6.85 7.10 1.91
C GLY A 151 6.11 5.95 2.61
N MET A 152 6.81 5.11 3.37
CA MET A 152 6.23 3.96 4.09
C MET A 152 5.99 4.28 5.57
N ASP A 153 5.07 3.52 6.16
CA ASP A 153 4.79 3.53 7.59
C ASP A 153 5.49 2.38 8.33
N ALA A 154 5.69 1.25 7.66
CA ALA A 154 6.50 0.13 8.10
C ALA A 154 7.12 -0.61 6.90
N LEU A 155 8.21 -1.35 7.13
CA LEU A 155 8.86 -2.19 6.12
C LEU A 155 9.10 -3.61 6.66
N LEU A 156 8.63 -4.61 5.92
CA LEU A 156 8.86 -6.02 6.19
C LEU A 156 10.16 -6.48 5.52
N PHE A 157 10.96 -7.24 6.26
CA PHE A 157 12.10 -7.99 5.75
C PHE A 157 11.81 -9.47 5.98
N GLU A 158 11.81 -10.25 4.91
CA GLU A 158 11.63 -11.70 5.00
C GLU A 158 12.80 -12.34 5.76
N SER A 159 12.47 -13.30 6.62
CA SER A 159 13.39 -14.11 7.42
C SER A 159 12.90 -15.56 7.45
N ASP A 160 13.74 -16.49 7.88
CA ASP A 160 13.42 -17.93 7.85
C ASP A 160 12.10 -18.27 8.59
N ASP A 161 11.86 -17.63 9.73
CA ASP A 161 10.70 -17.90 10.60
C ASP A 161 9.54 -16.88 10.43
N GLY A 162 9.61 -15.99 9.43
CA GLY A 162 8.60 -14.96 9.21
C GLY A 162 9.20 -13.64 8.73
N PHE A 163 8.99 -12.55 9.48
CA PHE A 163 9.43 -11.23 9.09
C PHE A 163 10.04 -10.43 10.24
N VAL A 164 11.06 -9.64 9.91
CA VAL A 164 11.46 -8.49 10.72
C VAL A 164 10.70 -7.27 10.21
N ILE A 165 10.01 -6.56 11.10
CA ILE A 165 9.29 -5.32 10.78
C ILE A 165 10.10 -4.14 11.28
N GLU A 166 10.47 -3.22 10.39
CA GLU A 166 10.96 -1.89 10.74
C GLU A 166 9.78 -0.91 10.82
N LEU A 167 9.54 -0.34 11.99
CA LEU A 167 8.50 0.66 12.21
C LEU A 167 9.04 2.07 11.98
N ILE A 168 8.48 2.76 10.99
CA ILE A 168 9.02 4.01 10.45
C ILE A 168 8.24 5.22 10.99
N THR A 169 6.91 5.19 10.88
CA THR A 169 6.03 6.28 11.31
C THR A 169 5.19 5.88 12.53
N ASP A 170 4.53 6.86 13.15
CA ASP A 170 3.60 6.58 14.25
C ASP A 170 2.36 5.79 13.79
N LYS A 171 1.98 5.87 12.52
CA LYS A 171 0.95 4.99 11.94
C LYS A 171 1.42 3.54 11.97
N GLY A 172 2.65 3.26 11.54
CA GLY A 172 3.23 1.92 11.60
C GLY A 172 3.35 1.40 13.04
N LYS A 173 3.81 2.24 13.96
CA LYS A 173 3.89 1.90 15.40
C LYS A 173 2.51 1.64 16.00
N HIS A 174 1.48 2.39 15.62
CA HIS A 174 0.14 2.16 16.12
C HIS A 174 -0.40 0.79 15.70
N ILE A 175 -0.09 0.35 14.47
CA ILE A 175 -0.56 -0.93 13.94
C ILE A 175 0.24 -2.12 14.50
N PHE A 176 1.57 -2.03 14.52
CA PHE A 176 2.46 -3.17 14.80
C PHE A 176 3.28 -3.03 16.09
N GLY A 177 3.14 -1.93 16.84
CA GLY A 177 3.98 -1.65 18.01
C GLY A 177 3.80 -2.62 19.18
N SER A 178 2.61 -3.23 19.30
CA SER A 178 2.29 -4.23 20.32
C SER A 178 2.76 -5.65 19.95
N ILE A 179 3.39 -5.82 18.78
CA ILE A 179 3.85 -7.13 18.30
C ILE A 179 5.28 -7.36 18.78
N GLY A 180 5.59 -8.63 19.08
CA GLY A 180 6.84 -9.08 19.70
C GLY A 180 6.62 -9.27 21.19
#